data_AF-A0A7S1V252-F1
#
_entry.id   AF-A0A7S1V252-F1
#
_cell.length_a   1.000
_cell.length_b   1.000
_cell.length_c   1.000
_cell.angle_alpha   90.00
_cell.angle_beta   90.00
_cell.angle_gamma   90.00
#
_symmetry.space_group_name_H-M   'P 1'
#
loop_
_entity.id
_entity.type
_entity.pdbx_description
1 polymer ?
#
loop_
_entity_poly.entity_id
_entity_poly.type
_entity_poly.pdbx_seq_one_letter_code
_entity_poly.pdbx_strand_id
1 'polypeptide(L)'
;EVLAARQAAKLAKAAADTMGIEATFADLANMSRLDKLRISVDAEVPKETVNMMVFQFHSMDVMQTMIRKKHLDGKPLPANEESLTVLIQSEGQAHMTPIQREYLDYVRSNLSKKHHSKKVWQATRH
;
A
#
# COMPACT_ATOMS: atom_id res chain seq x y z
N GLU A 1 -5.90 18.82 9.71
CA GLU A 1 -4.98 18.63 8.56
C GLU A 1 -3.50 18.67 8.95
N VAL A 2 -3.03 19.72 9.65
CA VAL A 2 -1.60 19.86 10.05
C VAL A 2 -1.06 18.68 10.88
N LEU A 3 -1.87 18.10 11.78
CA LEU A 3 -1.46 16.95 12.60
C LEU A 3 -1.29 15.66 11.78
N ALA A 4 -2.22 15.40 10.85
CA ALA A 4 -2.15 14.24 9.96
C ALA A 4 -0.95 14.33 9.01
N ALA A 5 -0.69 15.52 8.45
CA ALA A 5 0.48 15.78 7.63
C ALA A 5 1.79 15.58 8.40
N ARG A 6 1.85 16.04 9.67
CA ARG A 6 3.02 15.82 10.54
C ARG A 6 3.25 14.34 10.86
N GLN A 7 2.19 13.59 11.14
CA GLN A 7 2.30 12.14 11.36
C GLN A 7 2.74 11.40 10.10
N ALA A 8 2.21 11.76 8.92
CA ALA A 8 2.63 11.19 7.65
C ALA A 8 4.11 11.48 7.38
N ALA A 9 4.58 12.71 7.64
CA ALA A 9 5.99 13.08 7.50
C ALA A 9 6.89 12.32 8.49
N LYS A 10 6.45 12.13 9.73
CA LYS A 10 7.19 11.34 10.74
C LYS A 10 7.32 9.88 10.32
N LEU A 11 6.24 9.30 9.80
CA LEU A 11 6.20 7.93 9.29
C LEU A 11 7.10 7.75 8.05
N ALA A 12 7.02 8.67 7.09
CA ALA A 12 7.88 8.66 5.91
C ALA A 12 9.36 8.79 6.29
N LYS A 13 9.68 9.66 7.26
CA LYS A 13 11.03 9.80 7.79
C LYS A 13 11.52 8.52 8.47
N ALA A 14 10.74 7.93 9.36
CA ALA A 14 11.11 6.68 10.04
C ALA A 14 11.33 5.53 9.05
N ALA A 15 10.51 5.46 8.00
CA ALA A 15 10.70 4.50 6.90
C ALA A 15 12.00 4.76 6.14
N ALA A 16 12.31 6.02 5.80
CA ALA A 16 13.55 6.40 5.13
C ALA A 16 14.81 6.15 5.98
N ASP A 17 14.74 6.39 7.29
CA ASP A 17 15.84 6.13 8.24
C ASP A 17 16.09 4.62 8.39
N THR A 18 15.05 3.79 8.29
CA THR A 18 15.15 2.32 8.42
C THR A 18 15.57 1.64 7.11
N MET A 19 15.04 2.09 5.98
CA MET A 19 15.16 1.42 4.68
C MET A 19 16.12 2.13 3.71
N GLY A 20 16.49 3.37 3.99
CA GLY A 20 17.20 4.25 3.05
C GLY A 20 16.25 5.03 2.14
N ILE A 21 16.70 6.19 1.66
CA ILE A 21 15.92 7.10 0.80
C ILE A 21 15.65 6.48 -0.59
N GLU A 22 16.53 5.60 -1.06
CA GLU A 22 16.44 4.92 -2.36
C GLU A 22 15.64 3.61 -2.31
N ALA A 23 14.95 3.34 -1.20
CA ALA A 23 14.18 2.11 -1.04
C ALA A 23 13.07 2.02 -2.11
N THR A 24 13.08 0.92 -2.86
CA THR A 24 12.06 0.65 -3.88
C THR A 24 10.80 0.07 -3.23
N PHE A 25 9.72 -0.03 -4.02
CA PHE A 25 8.54 -0.78 -3.58
C PHE A 25 8.87 -2.22 -3.18
N ALA A 26 9.78 -2.89 -3.90
CA ALA A 26 10.17 -4.26 -3.58
C ALA A 26 10.80 -4.36 -2.18
N ASP A 27 11.59 -3.36 -1.78
CA ASP A 27 12.19 -3.29 -0.45
C ASP A 27 11.12 -3.06 0.63
N LEU A 28 10.16 -2.17 0.36
CA LEU A 28 9.04 -1.90 1.26
C LEU A 28 8.09 -3.11 1.41
N ALA A 29 7.86 -3.85 0.33
CA ALA A 29 7.04 -5.07 0.34
C ALA A 29 7.71 -6.20 1.14
N ASN A 30 9.03 -6.30 1.05
CA ASN A 30 9.84 -7.32 1.71
C ASN A 30 10.35 -6.93 3.11
N MET A 31 9.89 -5.81 3.66
CA MET A 31 10.25 -5.38 5.02
C MET A 31 10.05 -6.50 6.04
N SER A 32 11.09 -6.76 6.83
CA SER A 32 10.99 -7.74 7.90
C SER A 32 9.99 -7.27 8.96
N ARG A 33 9.51 -8.22 9.77
CA ARG A 33 8.65 -7.88 10.92
C ARG A 33 9.36 -6.94 11.90
N LEU A 34 10.68 -7.07 12.04
CA LEU A 34 11.47 -6.22 12.92
C LEU A 34 11.50 -4.77 12.41
N ASP A 35 11.68 -4.58 11.09
CA ASP A 35 11.74 -3.25 10.49
C ASP A 35 10.40 -2.52 10.63
N LYS A 36 9.29 -3.23 10.37
CA LYS A 36 7.93 -2.69 10.58
C LYS A 36 7.68 -2.28 12.04
N LEU A 37 8.23 -3.01 13.00
CA LEU A 37 8.12 -2.68 14.42
C LEU A 37 8.98 -1.49 14.79
N ARG A 38 10.20 -1.37 14.27
CA ARG A 38 11.07 -0.20 14.48
C ARG A 38 10.38 1.07 13.97
N ILE A 39 9.91 1.04 12.72
CA ILE A 39 9.16 2.16 12.12
C ILE A 39 7.92 2.51 12.95
N SER A 40 7.17 1.49 13.41
CA SER A 40 5.98 1.69 14.25
C SER A 40 6.30 2.40 15.58
N VAL A 41 7.41 2.05 16.23
CA VAL A 41 7.88 2.69 17.46
C VAL A 41 8.36 4.11 17.18
N ASP A 42 9.24 4.29 16.19
CA ASP A 42 9.86 5.58 15.89
C ASP A 42 8.86 6.61 15.39
N ALA A 43 7.86 6.16 14.61
CA ALA A 43 6.78 7.01 14.12
C ALA A 43 5.60 7.16 15.10
N GLU A 44 5.60 6.41 16.22
CA GLU A 44 4.50 6.36 17.20
C GLU A 44 3.14 6.03 16.56
N VAL A 45 3.13 5.10 15.61
CA VAL A 45 1.91 4.65 14.94
C VAL A 45 1.75 3.13 15.06
N PRO A 46 0.51 2.61 15.02
CA PRO A 46 0.29 1.17 14.94
C PRO A 46 0.96 0.55 13.72
N LYS A 47 1.41 -0.71 13.84
CA LYS A 47 1.95 -1.48 12.70
C LYS A 47 0.98 -1.55 11.51
N GLU A 48 -0.33 -1.48 11.75
CA GLU A 48 -1.37 -1.43 10.73
C GLU A 48 -1.19 -0.20 9.84
N THR A 49 -0.88 0.95 10.42
CA THR A 49 -0.59 2.20 9.69
C THR A 49 0.64 2.06 8.81
N VAL A 50 1.68 1.37 9.28
CA VAL A 50 2.88 1.08 8.47
C VAL A 50 2.51 0.21 7.26
N ASN A 51 1.69 -0.82 7.44
CA ASN A 51 1.25 -1.65 6.32
C ASN A 51 0.34 -0.88 5.34
N MET A 52 -0.48 0.06 5.83
CA MET A 52 -1.27 0.94 4.98
C MET A 52 -0.39 1.86 4.13
N MET A 53 0.68 2.41 4.71
CA MET A 53 1.66 3.21 3.97
C MET A 53 2.29 2.39 2.84
N VAL A 54 2.72 1.15 3.10
CA VAL A 54 3.27 0.26 2.06
C VAL A 54 2.24 0.03 0.94
N PHE A 55 0.97 -0.15 1.31
CA PHE A 55 -0.11 -0.31 0.34
C PHE A 55 -0.39 0.97 -0.49
N GLN A 56 -0.25 2.15 0.10
CA GLN A 56 -0.36 3.42 -0.62
C GLN A 56 0.77 3.59 -1.63
N PHE A 57 2.03 3.34 -1.23
CA PHE A 57 3.17 3.36 -2.14
C PHE A 57 3.03 2.35 -3.28
N HIS A 58 2.54 1.15 -2.97
CA HIS A 58 2.20 0.16 -3.99
C HIS A 58 1.22 0.73 -5.02
N SER A 59 0.13 1.33 -4.54
CA SER A 59 -0.93 1.85 -5.41
C SER A 59 -0.39 2.97 -6.29
N MET A 60 0.47 3.84 -5.75
CA MET A 60 1.11 4.92 -6.50
C MET A 60 2.05 4.42 -7.59
N ASP A 61 2.84 3.37 -7.32
CA ASP A 61 3.76 2.80 -8.31
C ASP A 61 3.01 2.17 -9.49
N VAL A 62 1.91 1.46 -9.21
CA VAL A 62 1.02 0.93 -10.25
C VAL A 62 0.41 2.07 -11.07
N MET A 63 -0.13 3.11 -10.41
CA MET A 63 -0.69 4.29 -11.08
C MET A 63 0.34 4.98 -11.99
N GLN A 64 1.57 5.18 -11.51
CA GLN A 64 2.63 5.80 -12.28
C GLN A 64 2.98 4.97 -13.52
N THR A 65 3.09 3.65 -13.36
CA THR A 65 3.38 2.72 -14.47
C THR A 65 2.29 2.79 -15.55
N MET A 66 1.02 2.82 -15.13
CA MET A 66 -0.13 2.92 -16.02
C MET A 66 -0.16 4.24 -16.79
N ILE A 67 -0.02 5.36 -16.07
CA ILE A 67 -0.02 6.71 -16.65
C ILE A 67 1.13 6.84 -17.65
N ARG A 68 2.32 6.36 -17.27
CA ARG A 68 3.49 6.37 -18.14
C ARG A 68 3.24 5.57 -19.42
N LYS A 69 2.66 4.38 -19.33
CA LYS A 69 2.34 3.57 -20.52
C LYS A 69 1.33 4.27 -21.42
N LYS A 70 0.24 4.82 -20.87
CA LYS A 70 -0.75 5.56 -21.68
C LYS A 70 -0.13 6.77 -22.37
N HIS A 71 0.74 7.50 -21.68
CA HIS A 71 1.48 8.61 -22.28
C HIS A 71 2.33 8.16 -23.46
N LEU A 72 3.10 7.08 -23.31
CA LEU A 72 3.94 6.53 -24.39
C LEU A 72 3.13 5.96 -25.55
N ASP A 73 1.96 5.39 -25.27
CA ASP A 73 1.02 4.86 -26.27
C ASP A 73 0.20 5.96 -26.98
N GLY A 74 0.35 7.24 -26.60
CA GLY A 74 -0.46 8.35 -27.12
C GLY A 74 -1.94 8.31 -26.71
N LYS A 75 -2.27 7.54 -25.67
CA LYS A 75 -3.63 7.42 -25.13
C LYS A 75 -3.96 8.60 -24.21
N PRO A 76 -5.24 8.99 -24.09
CA PRO A 76 -5.64 10.06 -23.20
C PRO A 76 -5.28 9.72 -21.74
N LEU A 77 -4.69 10.70 -21.06
CA LEU A 77 -4.47 10.64 -19.62
C LEU A 77 -5.78 10.90 -18.88
N PRO A 78 -5.98 10.32 -17.69
CA PRO A 78 -7.14 10.62 -16.86
C PRO A 78 -7.20 12.11 -16.53
N ALA A 79 -8.35 12.73 -16.74
CA ALA A 79 -8.55 14.18 -16.58
C ALA A 79 -8.87 14.58 -15.13
N ASN A 80 -9.35 13.64 -14.32
CA ASN A 80 -9.74 13.85 -12.94
C ASN A 80 -9.58 12.57 -12.09
N GLU A 81 -9.74 12.71 -10.77
CA GLU A 81 -9.56 11.62 -9.80
C GLU A 81 -10.55 10.45 -10.01
N GLU A 82 -11.78 10.74 -10.45
CA GLU A 82 -12.77 9.71 -10.78
C GLU A 82 -12.33 8.86 -11.96
N SER A 83 -11.88 9.49 -13.06
CA SER A 83 -11.37 8.80 -14.24
C SER A 83 -10.10 8.00 -13.95
N LEU A 84 -9.26 8.49 -13.04
CA LEU A 84 -8.10 7.76 -12.54
C LEU A 84 -8.54 6.51 -11.76
N THR A 85 -9.54 6.63 -10.89
CA THR A 85 -10.06 5.51 -10.09
C THR A 85 -10.65 4.42 -10.98
N VAL A 86 -11.48 4.79 -11.96
CA VAL A 86 -12.06 3.85 -12.93
C VAL A 86 -10.97 3.13 -13.70
N LEU A 87 -9.94 3.87 -14.12
CA LEU A 87 -8.81 3.32 -14.85
C LEU A 87 -8.03 2.30 -14.02
N ILE A 88 -7.77 2.58 -12.74
CA ILE A 88 -7.08 1.64 -11.84
C ILE A 88 -7.91 0.37 -11.65
N GLN A 89 -9.22 0.49 -11.53
CA GLN A 89 -10.11 -0.67 -11.37
C GLN A 89 -10.16 -1.56 -12.62
N SER A 90 -10.12 -0.96 -13.81
CA SER A 90 -10.23 -1.71 -15.08
C SER A 90 -8.89 -2.26 -15.56
N GLU A 91 -7.82 -1.48 -15.49
CA GLU A 91 -6.52 -1.80 -16.10
C GLU A 91 -5.44 -2.11 -15.05
N GLY A 92 -5.64 -1.78 -13.77
CA GLY A 92 -4.60 -1.83 -12.74
C GLY A 92 -3.89 -3.17 -12.58
N GLN A 93 -4.64 -4.28 -12.64
CA GLN A 93 -4.06 -5.62 -12.49
C GLN A 93 -3.10 -6.01 -13.63
N ALA A 94 -3.30 -5.45 -14.82
CA ALA A 94 -2.44 -5.72 -15.98
C ALA A 94 -1.09 -5.01 -15.89
N HIS A 95 -0.97 -4.00 -15.02
CA HIS A 95 0.23 -3.18 -14.83
C HIS A 95 1.00 -3.50 -13.55
N MET A 96 0.52 -4.45 -12.76
CA MET A 96 1.21 -4.92 -11.57
C MET A 96 2.37 -5.86 -11.91
N THR A 97 3.49 -5.71 -11.23
CA THR A 97 4.57 -6.70 -11.23
C THR A 97 4.15 -8.00 -10.52
N PRO A 98 4.85 -9.13 -10.69
CA PRO A 98 4.53 -10.37 -9.99
C PRO A 98 4.50 -10.21 -8.45
N ILE A 99 5.51 -9.51 -7.89
CA ILE A 99 5.62 -9.24 -6.45
C ILE A 99 4.43 -8.40 -5.95
N GLN A 100 4.02 -7.42 -6.73
CA GLN A 100 2.88 -6.57 -6.44
C GLN A 100 1.56 -7.34 -6.40
N ARG A 101 1.37 -8.24 -7.37
CA ARG A 101 0.20 -9.11 -7.43
C ARG A 101 0.17 -10.08 -6.25
N GLU A 102 1.30 -10.70 -5.93
CA GLU A 102 1.44 -11.59 -4.77
C GLU A 102 1.15 -10.87 -3.45
N TYR A 103 1.63 -9.63 -3.29
CA TYR A 103 1.34 -8.81 -2.12
C TYR A 103 -0.17 -8.51 -1.98
N LEU A 104 -0.85 -8.18 -3.07
CA LEU A 104 -2.29 -7.98 -3.08
C LEU A 104 -3.07 -9.24 -2.70
N ASP A 105 -2.67 -10.39 -3.23
CA ASP A 105 -3.28 -11.68 -2.88
C ASP A 105 -3.02 -12.05 -1.42
N TYR A 106 -1.83 -11.78 -0.90
CA TYR A 106 -1.49 -11.92 0.52
C TYR A 106 -2.38 -11.03 1.40
N VAL A 107 -2.53 -9.75 1.06
CA VAL A 107 -3.39 -8.82 1.80
C VAL A 107 -4.85 -9.29 1.77
N ARG A 108 -5.36 -9.68 0.59
CA ARG A 108 -6.74 -10.16 0.41
C ARG A 108 -7.01 -11.43 1.22
N SER A 109 -6.09 -12.38 1.21
CA SER A 109 -6.22 -13.64 1.97
C SER A 109 -6.20 -13.40 3.48
N ASN A 110 -5.37 -12.48 3.97
CA ASN A 110 -5.32 -12.14 5.39
C ASN A 110 -6.54 -11.34 5.89
N LEU A 111 -7.09 -10.46 5.05
CA LEU A 111 -8.33 -9.76 5.34
C LEU A 111 -9.53 -10.72 5.39
N SER A 112 -9.56 -11.71 4.51
CA SER A 112 -10.56 -12.79 4.49
C SER A 112 -10.49 -13.66 5.75
N LYS A 113 -9.28 -14.09 6.15
CA LYS A 113 -9.06 -14.86 7.38
C LYS A 113 -9.49 -14.10 8.64
N LYS A 114 -9.21 -12.80 8.73
CA LYS A 114 -9.69 -11.94 9.83
C LYS A 114 -11.22 -11.84 9.88
N HIS A 115 -11.88 -11.70 8.73
CA HIS A 115 -13.35 -11.69 8.67
C HIS A 115 -13.97 -13.02 9.09
N HIS A 116 -13.37 -14.14 8.69
CA HIS A 116 -13.83 -15.47 9.06
C HIS A 116 -13.68 -15.72 10.57
N SER A 117 -12.51 -15.40 11.14
CA SER A 117 -12.25 -15.52 12.58
C SER A 117 -13.21 -14.66 13.42
N LYS A 118 -13.51 -13.42 12.99
CA LYS A 118 -14.46 -12.53 13.67
C LYS A 118 -15.90 -13.07 13.64
N LYS A 119 -16.33 -13.65 12.51
CA LYS A 119 -17.65 -14.30 12.39
C LYS A 119 -17.77 -15.54 13.26
N VAL A 120 -16.74 -16.40 13.26
CA VAL A 120 -16.71 -17.61 14.11
C VAL A 120 -16.78 -17.22 15.59
N TRP A 121 -16.01 -16.21 16.01
CA TRP A 121 -16.00 -15.76 17.40
C TRP A 121 -17.33 -15.16 17.86
N GLN A 122 -18.03 -14.45 16.97
CA GLN A 122 -19.39 -13.94 17.22
C GLN A 122 -20.43 -15.06 17.27
N ALA A 123 -20.28 -16.12 16.47
CA ALA A 123 -21.18 -17.26 16.45
C ALA A 123 -21.04 -18.17 17.68
N THR A 124 -19.85 -18.27 18.28
CA THR A 124 -19.60 -19.08 19.50
C THR A 124 -19.96 -18.38 20.81
N ARG A 125 -20.49 -17.15 20.77
CA ARG A 125 -20.80 -16.33 21.97
C ARG A 125 -22.30 -16.21 22.27
N HIS A 126 -23.15 -16.90 21.52
CA HIS A 126 -24.58 -17.10 21.76
C HIS A 126 -24.84 -18.55 22.13
#